data_AF-A0A7V0WM19-F1
#
_entry.id   AF-A0A7V0WM19-F1
#
_cell.length_a   1.000
_cell.length_b   1.000
_cell.length_c   1.000
_cell.angle_alpha   90.00
_cell.angle_beta   90.00
_cell.angle_gamma   90.00
#
_symmetry.space_group_name_H-M   'P 1'
#
loop_
_entity.id
_entity.type
_entity.pdbx_description
1 polymer ?
#
loop_
_entity_poly.entity_id
_entity_poly.type
_entity_poly.pdbx_seq_one_letter_code
_entity_poly.pdbx_strand_id
1 'polypeptide(L)'
;MAQKQSKVTETGKGPSEAGKDSGTAKESAIDAGVTDKQTEKLSKRLADNMPSPKPSALTGGKPADTAPDETARRGAEPARSRIAANDDLPSIGGLIYALQQRPTRAPFYVAFGASIVWIFMCLGAALFLFNERLSSLSTGGDMLRDPATLTLGATLVVPVTLFWFLALLIWRAQELRLMASAMTEVAVRLAEPDKMATQSVASLGQSIRRQVAAMNDAISRALGRAGELEALVHNEVAALERSYTDNELRIRGLIGELASERDALANNSERVSETLRGVGAQVTKDIADAGDQATKSLASATSQLA
;
A
#
# COMPACT_ATOMS: atom_id res chain seq x y z
N MET A 1 -41.07 -9.44 42.09
CA MET A 1 -40.42 -8.35 41.34
C MET A 1 -39.86 -8.91 40.04
N ALA A 2 -40.13 -8.23 38.91
CA ALA A 2 -39.50 -8.28 37.58
C ALA A 2 -39.33 -9.64 36.86
N GLN A 3 -40.13 -9.92 35.81
CA GLN A 3 -39.87 -9.66 34.37
C GLN A 3 -38.76 -10.53 33.75
N LYS A 4 -39.10 -11.57 32.96
CA LYS A 4 -39.45 -11.55 31.52
C LYS A 4 -38.23 -11.28 30.62
N GLN A 5 -37.78 -12.29 29.87
CA GLN A 5 -37.70 -12.22 28.39
C GLN A 5 -37.41 -13.58 27.73
N SER A 6 -37.96 -13.72 26.52
CA SER A 6 -38.14 -14.91 25.69
C SER A 6 -37.61 -14.59 24.29
N LYS A 7 -36.98 -15.56 23.61
CA LYS A 7 -36.87 -15.67 22.13
C LYS A 7 -36.17 -17.01 21.85
N VAL A 8 -36.82 -18.10 21.43
CA VAL A 8 -37.55 -18.42 20.19
C VAL A 8 -36.73 -18.15 18.92
N THR A 9 -36.24 -19.27 18.37
CA THR A 9 -35.57 -19.46 17.10
C THR A 9 -36.62 -19.74 16.03
N GLU A 10 -36.61 -19.01 14.92
CA GLU A 10 -37.48 -19.27 13.77
C GLU A 10 -36.65 -19.59 12.53
N THR A 11 -36.93 -20.76 11.98
CA THR A 11 -36.55 -21.29 10.66
C THR A 11 -37.43 -20.68 9.58
N GLY A 12 -36.84 -20.20 8.49
CA GLY A 12 -37.56 -19.73 7.29
C GLY A 12 -36.98 -20.36 6.01
N LYS A 13 -37.78 -21.24 5.40
CA LYS A 13 -37.58 -21.97 4.14
C LYS A 13 -38.47 -21.34 3.07
N GLY A 14 -38.00 -21.19 1.83
CA GLY A 14 -38.82 -20.79 0.67
C GLY A 14 -38.01 -20.65 -0.63
N PRO A 15 -38.62 -20.86 -1.83
CA PRO A 15 -38.11 -21.81 -2.82
C PRO A 15 -37.73 -21.23 -4.20
N SER A 16 -37.18 -22.12 -5.02
CA SER A 16 -36.78 -22.03 -6.44
C SER A 16 -37.97 -22.13 -7.41
N GLU A 17 -37.95 -21.38 -8.52
CA GLU A 17 -38.52 -21.66 -9.88
C GLU A 17 -38.25 -20.42 -10.77
N ALA A 18 -37.47 -20.44 -11.87
CA ALA A 18 -37.63 -21.08 -13.18
C ALA A 18 -38.71 -20.42 -14.08
N GLY A 19 -38.28 -20.02 -15.28
CA GLY A 19 -39.15 -19.74 -16.44
C GLY A 19 -39.23 -18.27 -16.86
N LYS A 20 -38.49 -17.88 -17.90
CA LYS A 20 -38.79 -16.65 -18.65
C LYS A 20 -39.06 -17.00 -20.12
N ASP A 21 -40.31 -16.80 -20.47
CA ASP A 21 -40.93 -17.08 -21.74
C ASP A 21 -40.56 -16.02 -22.81
N SER A 22 -40.67 -16.51 -24.03
CA SER A 22 -40.55 -15.91 -25.35
C SER A 22 -41.68 -14.92 -25.69
N GLY A 23 -41.46 -14.08 -26.72
CA GLY A 23 -42.49 -13.19 -27.31
C GLY A 23 -41.91 -11.89 -27.90
N THR A 24 -41.23 -11.95 -29.05
CA THR A 24 -41.72 -11.55 -30.39
C THR A 24 -41.94 -10.05 -30.64
N ALA A 25 -41.06 -9.44 -31.45
CA ALA A 25 -41.45 -8.53 -32.54
C ALA A 25 -40.30 -8.42 -33.57
N LYS A 26 -40.58 -8.91 -34.79
CA LYS A 26 -39.92 -8.51 -36.06
C LYS A 26 -40.29 -7.03 -36.32
N GLU A 27 -39.65 -6.18 -37.11
CA GLU A 27 -39.00 -6.29 -38.41
C GLU A 27 -38.47 -4.88 -38.78
N SER A 28 -37.27 -4.74 -39.34
CA SER A 28 -37.00 -3.97 -40.58
C SER A 28 -35.49 -3.82 -40.77
N ALA A 29 -35.01 -4.40 -41.86
CA ALA A 29 -33.65 -4.31 -42.33
C ALA A 29 -33.38 -2.98 -43.03
N ILE A 30 -32.30 -2.28 -42.67
CA ILE A 30 -31.56 -1.43 -43.63
C ILE A 30 -30.09 -1.29 -43.21
N ASP A 31 -29.22 -1.74 -44.12
CA ASP A 31 -27.86 -1.27 -44.41
C ASP A 31 -26.73 -1.48 -43.38
N ALA A 32 -26.17 -2.68 -43.36
CA ALA A 32 -24.83 -2.96 -42.81
C ALA A 32 -23.85 -3.14 -43.99
N GLY A 33 -23.08 -2.09 -44.32
CA GLY A 33 -22.13 -2.18 -45.42
C GLY A 33 -21.05 -1.11 -45.59
N VAL A 34 -20.99 -0.04 -44.77
CA VAL A 34 -20.09 1.10 -45.09
C VAL A 34 -19.14 1.54 -43.97
N THR A 35 -19.30 1.11 -42.71
CA THR A 35 -18.62 1.78 -41.59
C THR A 35 -17.25 1.23 -41.16
N ASP A 36 -16.76 0.10 -41.69
CA ASP A 36 -15.54 -0.53 -41.14
C ASP A 36 -14.23 0.06 -41.72
N LYS A 37 -14.26 0.56 -42.96
CA LYS A 37 -13.05 1.11 -43.61
C LYS A 37 -12.77 2.58 -43.26
N GLN A 38 -13.75 3.30 -42.72
CA GLN A 38 -13.62 4.71 -42.34
C GLN A 38 -13.09 4.87 -40.91
N THR A 39 -13.46 3.98 -40.00
CA THR A 39 -12.97 3.95 -38.62
C THR A 39 -11.49 3.57 -38.55
N GLU A 40 -11.04 2.62 -39.38
CA GLU A 40 -9.61 2.24 -39.45
C GLU A 40 -8.74 3.35 -40.09
N LYS A 41 -9.27 4.09 -41.07
CA LYS A 41 -8.55 5.23 -41.68
C LYS A 41 -8.46 6.44 -40.74
N LEU A 42 -9.46 6.65 -39.88
CA LEU A 42 -9.44 7.72 -38.88
C LEU A 42 -8.49 7.40 -37.73
N SER A 43 -8.43 6.15 -37.27
CA SER A 43 -7.49 5.74 -36.21
C SER A 43 -6.03 5.79 -36.68
N LYS A 44 -5.73 5.39 -37.92
CA LYS A 44 -4.39 5.53 -38.52
C LYS A 44 -3.94 6.98 -38.66
N ARG A 45 -4.84 7.89 -39.08
CA ARG A 45 -4.52 9.33 -39.20
C ARG A 45 -4.35 10.05 -37.87
N LEU A 46 -4.98 9.54 -36.80
CA LEU A 46 -4.82 10.10 -35.46
C LEU A 46 -3.50 9.67 -34.81
N ALA A 47 -2.96 8.50 -35.18
CA ALA A 47 -1.65 8.02 -34.72
C ALA A 47 -0.47 8.73 -35.43
N ASP A 48 -0.63 9.15 -36.69
CA ASP A 48 0.43 9.81 -37.47
C ASP A 48 0.65 11.29 -37.13
N ASN A 49 -0.20 11.92 -36.30
CA ASN A 49 -0.14 13.37 -36.01
C ASN A 49 0.17 13.73 -34.56
N MET A 50 0.82 12.84 -33.80
CA MET A 50 1.34 13.16 -32.46
C MET A 50 2.86 13.37 -32.52
N PRO A 51 3.40 14.56 -32.22
CA PRO A 51 4.85 14.75 -32.14
C PRO A 51 5.42 14.01 -30.92
N SER A 52 6.37 13.10 -31.15
CA SER A 52 7.12 12.46 -30.08
C SER A 52 8.04 13.45 -29.36
N PRO A 53 8.15 13.45 -28.02
CA PRO A 53 9.01 14.36 -27.30
C PRO A 53 10.48 13.92 -27.40
N LYS A 54 11.30 14.72 -28.09
CA LYS A 54 12.77 14.66 -27.95
C LYS A 54 13.19 15.51 -26.73
N PRO A 55 14.07 15.03 -25.85
CA PRO A 55 14.61 15.85 -24.76
C PRO A 55 15.61 16.85 -25.35
N SER A 56 15.18 18.10 -25.54
CA SER A 56 16.06 19.20 -25.91
C SER A 56 16.72 19.76 -24.65
N ALA A 57 18.01 19.46 -24.50
CA ALA A 57 18.89 20.14 -23.57
C ALA A 57 18.96 21.64 -23.94
N LEU A 58 18.58 22.49 -22.99
CA LEU A 58 18.76 23.93 -23.09
C LEU A 58 20.23 24.28 -22.83
N THR A 59 20.99 24.47 -23.92
CA THR A 59 22.24 25.24 -23.93
C THR A 59 21.94 26.66 -24.37
N GLY A 60 22.13 27.63 -23.47
CA GLY A 60 22.22 29.05 -23.78
C GLY A 60 23.27 29.71 -22.88
N GLY A 61 24.41 30.14 -23.46
CA GLY A 61 25.35 31.10 -22.85
C GLY A 61 24.86 32.54 -23.13
N LYS A 62 24.92 33.53 -22.21
CA LYS A 62 26.06 34.26 -21.56
C LYS A 62 26.05 35.73 -22.10
N PRO A 63 26.32 36.85 -21.35
CA PRO A 63 27.54 37.24 -20.57
C PRO A 63 27.30 37.82 -19.14
N ALA A 64 28.17 37.55 -18.14
CA ALA A 64 29.27 38.39 -17.58
C ALA A 64 28.82 39.81 -17.13
N ASP A 65 29.09 40.36 -15.94
CA ASP A 65 30.19 40.19 -14.99
C ASP A 65 29.88 40.96 -13.67
N THR A 66 30.21 40.42 -12.49
CA THR A 66 30.67 41.12 -11.25
C THR A 66 30.83 40.12 -10.09
N ALA A 67 32.07 39.94 -9.64
CA ALA A 67 32.51 39.15 -8.48
C ALA A 67 32.77 40.09 -7.26
N PRO A 68 33.35 39.66 -6.11
CA PRO A 68 33.66 38.32 -5.58
C PRO A 68 33.26 38.11 -4.09
N ASP A 69 33.51 36.91 -3.54
CA ASP A 69 33.94 36.56 -2.15
C ASP A 69 33.23 35.28 -1.65
N GLU A 70 33.87 34.11 -1.76
CA GLU A 70 34.64 33.45 -0.70
C GLU A 70 33.76 32.94 0.48
N THR A 71 33.43 31.65 0.45
CA THR A 71 33.45 30.71 1.60
C THR A 71 32.64 29.46 1.28
N ALA A 72 33.34 28.38 0.93
CA ALA A 72 33.10 27.01 1.39
C ALA A 72 33.82 26.07 0.43
N ARG A 73 35.09 25.82 0.77
CA ARG A 73 35.84 24.66 0.31
C ARG A 73 34.99 23.41 0.57
N ARG A 74 34.23 22.95 -0.42
CA ARG A 74 33.81 21.54 -0.47
C ARG A 74 35.05 20.77 -0.86
N GLY A 75 35.74 20.27 0.17
CA GLY A 75 36.71 19.21 0.00
C GLY A 75 36.09 18.13 -0.88
N ALA A 76 36.82 17.75 -1.91
CA ALA A 76 36.60 16.50 -2.60
C ALA A 76 36.73 15.40 -1.55
N GLU A 77 35.61 15.00 -0.95
CA GLU A 77 35.54 13.73 -0.25
C GLU A 77 35.88 12.67 -1.30
N PRO A 78 36.91 11.83 -1.09
CA PRO A 78 37.12 10.70 -1.96
C PRO A 78 35.85 9.88 -1.91
N ALA A 79 35.34 9.50 -3.08
CA ALA A 79 34.21 8.59 -3.22
C ALA A 79 34.42 7.45 -2.22
N ARG A 80 33.65 7.47 -1.12
CA ARG A 80 33.69 6.40 -0.14
C ARG A 80 33.43 5.17 -0.96
N SER A 81 34.46 4.32 -0.99
CA SER A 81 34.37 2.95 -1.39
C SER A 81 32.98 2.48 -0.97
N ARG A 82 32.21 2.03 -1.95
CA ARG A 82 31.01 1.27 -1.71
C ARG A 82 31.51 -0.02 -1.05
N ILE A 83 31.90 0.07 0.21
CA ILE A 83 32.16 -1.04 1.11
C ILE A 83 30.83 -1.77 1.08
N ALA A 84 30.84 -2.95 0.46
CA ALA A 84 29.70 -3.81 0.44
C ALA A 84 29.28 -3.98 1.90
N ALA A 85 28.15 -3.40 2.28
CA ALA A 85 27.64 -3.42 3.65
C ALA A 85 27.13 -4.82 4.06
N ASN A 86 27.68 -5.87 3.44
CA ASN A 86 27.24 -7.25 3.53
C ASN A 86 28.38 -8.28 3.38
N ASP A 87 29.65 -7.86 3.37
CA ASP A 87 30.79 -8.79 3.26
C ASP A 87 31.39 -9.22 4.59
N ASP A 88 30.83 -8.76 5.72
CA ASP A 88 31.26 -9.14 7.07
C ASP A 88 30.47 -10.32 7.65
N LEU A 89 29.68 -11.05 6.84
CA LEU A 89 29.08 -12.31 7.27
C LEU A 89 30.00 -13.46 6.84
N PRO A 90 30.73 -14.11 7.76
CA PRO A 90 31.41 -15.36 7.47
C PRO A 90 30.39 -16.32 6.85
N SER A 91 30.67 -16.73 5.61
CA SER A 91 29.75 -17.52 4.80
C SER A 91 29.22 -18.70 5.63
N ILE A 92 27.89 -18.78 5.77
CA ILE A 92 27.18 -19.92 6.33
C ILE A 92 27.63 -21.24 5.64
N GLY A 93 28.15 -21.16 4.41
CA GLY A 93 28.74 -22.28 3.67
C GLY A 93 30.03 -22.87 4.26
N GLY A 94 30.92 -22.05 4.83
CA GLY A 94 32.14 -22.56 5.50
C GLY A 94 31.82 -23.33 6.79
N LEU A 95 30.75 -22.91 7.45
CA LEU A 95 30.19 -23.49 8.66
C LEU A 95 29.60 -24.89 8.44
N ILE A 96 28.79 -25.02 7.40
CA ILE A 96 28.17 -26.29 6.99
C ILE A 96 29.25 -27.30 6.59
N TYR A 97 30.33 -26.81 5.95
CA TYR A 97 31.48 -27.64 5.60
C TYR A 97 32.27 -28.11 6.83
N ALA A 98 32.40 -27.27 7.87
CA ALA A 98 33.04 -27.65 9.14
C ALA A 98 32.22 -28.69 9.93
N LEU A 99 30.88 -28.59 9.90
CA LEU A 99 29.99 -29.58 10.52
C LEU A 99 29.94 -30.93 9.77
N GLN A 100 30.25 -30.96 8.48
CA GLN A 100 30.22 -32.18 7.68
C GLN A 100 31.52 -33.00 7.70
N GLN A 101 32.60 -32.49 8.30
CA GLN A 101 33.85 -33.24 8.39
C GLN A 101 33.69 -34.42 9.35
N ARG A 102 33.54 -35.61 8.78
CA ARG A 102 33.51 -36.86 9.54
C ARG A 102 34.87 -37.11 10.18
N PRO A 103 34.93 -37.55 11.45
CA PRO A 103 36.20 -37.86 12.11
C PRO A 103 36.95 -38.94 11.32
N THR A 104 38.23 -38.70 11.07
CA THR A 104 39.06 -39.58 10.25
C THR A 104 39.35 -40.89 11.00
N ARG A 105 39.29 -42.01 10.29
CA ARG A 105 39.64 -43.34 10.85
C ARG A 105 41.16 -43.57 10.97
N ALA A 106 41.97 -42.52 10.80
CA ALA A 106 43.43 -42.58 10.79
C ALA A 106 44.04 -43.19 12.08
N PRO A 107 43.55 -42.92 13.31
CA PRO A 107 44.13 -43.49 14.52
C PRO A 107 44.09 -45.03 14.56
N PHE A 108 43.05 -45.63 13.97
CA PHE A 108 42.92 -47.09 13.92
C PHE A 108 43.96 -47.74 12.99
N TYR A 109 44.29 -47.10 11.86
CA TYR A 109 45.33 -47.60 10.97
C TYR A 109 46.72 -47.56 11.61
N VAL A 110 47.00 -46.50 12.38
CA VAL A 110 48.26 -46.40 13.14
C VAL A 110 48.32 -47.47 14.23
N ALA A 111 47.24 -47.66 14.99
CA ALA A 111 47.18 -48.72 16.01
C ALA A 111 47.31 -50.12 15.41
N PHE A 112 46.72 -50.38 14.25
CA PHE A 112 46.87 -51.64 13.53
C PHE A 112 48.33 -51.89 13.13
N GLY A 113 48.99 -50.89 12.53
CA GLY A 113 50.42 -50.98 12.17
C GLY A 113 51.31 -51.20 13.39
N ALA A 114 51.10 -50.43 14.46
CA ALA A 114 51.85 -50.56 15.71
C ALA A 114 51.64 -51.95 16.35
N SER A 115 50.42 -52.48 16.33
CA SER A 115 50.12 -53.83 16.84
C SER A 115 50.85 -54.92 16.05
N ILE A 116 50.90 -54.80 14.72
CA ILE A 116 51.62 -55.73 13.86
C ILE A 116 53.12 -55.71 14.19
N VAL A 117 53.73 -54.52 14.24
CA VAL A 117 55.15 -54.36 14.56
C VAL A 117 55.45 -54.93 15.95
N TRP A 118 54.59 -54.67 16.94
CA TRP A 118 54.75 -55.22 18.28
C TRP A 118 54.66 -56.74 18.31
N ILE A 119 53.67 -57.33 17.64
CA ILE A 119 53.52 -58.79 17.55
C ILE A 119 54.74 -59.42 16.90
N PHE A 120 55.24 -58.86 15.79
CA PHE A 120 56.47 -59.35 15.15
C PHE A 120 57.69 -59.21 16.05
N MET A 121 57.82 -58.10 16.79
CA MET A 121 58.91 -57.91 17.73
C MET A 121 58.85 -58.91 18.88
N CYS A 122 57.66 -59.15 19.45
CA CYS A 122 57.43 -60.10 20.53
C CYS A 122 57.65 -61.55 20.06
N LEU A 123 57.20 -61.89 18.84
CA LEU A 123 57.41 -63.19 18.23
C LEU A 123 58.89 -63.45 17.95
N GLY A 124 59.60 -62.46 17.40
CA GLY A 124 61.05 -62.55 17.18
C GLY A 124 61.83 -62.71 18.49
N ALA A 125 61.46 -61.95 19.52
CA ALA A 125 62.05 -62.09 20.86
C ALA A 125 61.73 -63.45 21.49
N ALA A 126 60.49 -63.94 21.36
CA ALA A 126 60.08 -65.24 21.91
C ALA A 126 60.86 -66.39 21.28
N LEU A 127 61.03 -66.39 19.94
CA LEU A 127 61.84 -67.39 19.25
C LEU A 127 63.32 -67.31 19.63
N PHE A 128 63.87 -66.11 19.86
CA PHE A 128 65.27 -65.95 20.25
C PHE A 128 65.56 -66.35 21.70
N LEU A 129 64.70 -65.97 22.64
CA LEU A 129 64.91 -66.15 24.09
C LEU A 129 64.39 -67.51 24.61
N PHE A 130 63.34 -68.06 24.01
CA PHE A 130 62.59 -69.21 24.56
C PHE A 130 62.57 -70.42 23.62
N ASN A 131 63.44 -70.48 22.61
CA ASN A 131 63.48 -71.55 21.59
C ASN A 131 63.35 -72.97 22.18
N GLU A 132 64.16 -73.30 23.19
CA GLU A 132 64.19 -74.63 23.84
C GLU A 132 63.00 -74.89 24.78
N ARG A 133 62.37 -73.84 25.32
CA ARG A 133 61.20 -74.00 26.22
C ARG A 133 59.90 -74.08 25.43
N LEU A 134 59.77 -73.34 24.33
CA LEU A 134 58.61 -73.37 23.43
C LEU A 134 58.41 -74.75 22.78
N SER A 135 59.48 -75.47 22.46
CA SER A 135 59.43 -76.82 21.87
C SER A 135 58.99 -77.92 22.87
N SER A 136 59.16 -77.69 24.18
CA SER A 136 58.77 -78.63 25.23
C SER A 136 57.28 -78.54 25.64
N LEU A 137 56.60 -77.47 25.25
CA LEU A 137 55.18 -77.22 25.54
C LEU A 137 54.30 -77.86 24.47
N SER A 138 54.03 -79.16 24.61
CA SER A 138 53.29 -79.96 23.60
C SER A 138 51.77 -79.94 23.75
N THR A 139 51.21 -79.41 24.85
CA THR A 139 49.77 -79.44 25.14
C THR A 139 49.25 -78.04 25.52
N GLY A 140 48.23 -77.54 24.81
CA GLY A 140 47.67 -76.20 25.02
C GLY A 140 47.08 -75.95 26.43
N GLY A 141 46.81 -77.01 27.21
CA GLY A 141 46.36 -76.91 28.60
C GLY A 141 47.48 -76.63 29.62
N ASP A 142 48.72 -77.01 29.33
CA ASP A 142 49.87 -76.69 30.20
C ASP A 142 50.36 -75.24 30.01
N MET A 143 50.11 -74.66 28.83
CA MET A 143 50.39 -73.26 28.50
C MET A 143 49.57 -72.23 29.32
N LEU A 144 48.53 -72.65 30.03
CA LEU A 144 47.78 -71.76 30.93
C LEU A 144 48.21 -71.93 32.39
N ARG A 145 48.92 -73.01 32.73
CA ARG A 145 49.38 -73.31 34.09
C ARG A 145 50.80 -72.83 34.36
N ASP A 146 51.62 -72.71 33.32
CA ASP A 146 52.99 -72.21 33.44
C ASP A 146 53.03 -70.66 33.57
N PRO A 147 53.54 -70.10 34.68
CA PRO A 147 53.63 -68.65 34.86
C PRO A 147 54.47 -67.96 33.78
N ALA A 148 55.45 -68.62 33.16
CA ALA A 148 56.25 -68.02 32.09
C ALA A 148 55.44 -67.80 30.80
N THR A 149 54.54 -68.71 30.47
CA THR A 149 53.66 -68.58 29.30
C THR A 149 52.56 -67.52 29.51
N LEU A 150 52.06 -67.39 30.74
CA LEU A 150 51.13 -66.32 31.10
C LEU A 150 51.78 -64.94 31.02
N THR A 151 53.03 -64.77 31.48
CA THR A 151 53.74 -63.49 31.37
C THR A 151 54.06 -63.12 29.92
N LEU A 152 54.39 -64.11 29.08
CA LEU A 152 54.60 -63.89 27.64
C LEU A 152 53.30 -63.50 26.95
N GLY A 153 52.19 -64.19 27.25
CA GLY A 153 50.86 -63.85 26.74
C GLY A 153 50.40 -62.46 27.18
N ALA A 154 50.61 -62.11 28.45
CA ALA A 154 50.32 -60.76 28.96
C ALA A 154 51.17 -59.70 28.26
N THR A 155 52.47 -59.95 28.06
CA THR A 155 53.39 -59.03 27.36
C THR A 155 53.03 -58.83 25.89
N LEU A 156 52.43 -59.84 25.25
CA LEU A 156 51.90 -59.73 23.89
C LEU A 156 50.59 -58.93 23.86
N VAL A 157 49.61 -59.28 24.70
CA VAL A 157 48.24 -58.77 24.62
C VAL A 157 48.12 -57.36 25.19
N VAL A 158 48.79 -57.05 26.31
CA VAL A 158 48.63 -55.76 27.00
C VAL A 158 48.97 -54.57 26.09
N PRO A 159 50.13 -54.52 25.40
CA PRO A 159 50.46 -53.39 24.55
C PRO A 159 49.54 -53.27 23.33
N VAL A 160 49.11 -54.40 22.77
CA VAL A 160 48.14 -54.41 21.66
C VAL A 160 46.82 -53.77 22.10
N THR A 161 46.27 -54.19 23.25
CA THR A 161 45.05 -53.57 23.79
C THR A 161 45.23 -52.09 24.10
N LEU A 162 46.42 -51.68 24.57
CA LEU A 162 46.75 -50.29 24.85
C LEU A 162 46.79 -49.44 23.57
N PHE A 163 47.36 -49.93 22.47
CA PHE A 163 47.34 -49.21 21.19
C PHE A 163 45.92 -48.98 20.67
N TRP A 164 45.06 -50.00 20.74
CA TRP A 164 43.66 -49.88 20.35
C TRP A 164 42.87 -48.94 21.27
N PHE A 165 43.12 -49.00 22.58
CA PHE A 165 42.53 -48.09 23.55
C PHE A 165 42.93 -46.64 23.29
N LEU A 166 44.21 -46.39 23.00
CA LEU A 166 44.71 -45.05 22.67
C LEU A 166 44.08 -44.53 21.36
N ALA A 167 43.92 -45.38 20.35
CA ALA A 167 43.22 -45.02 19.12
C ALA A 167 41.75 -44.65 19.37
N LEU A 168 41.04 -45.40 20.22
CA LEU A 168 39.66 -45.07 20.63
C LEU A 168 39.59 -43.72 21.35
N LEU A 169 40.52 -43.43 22.26
CA LEU A 169 40.58 -42.15 22.96
C LEU A 169 40.82 -40.99 21.99
N ILE A 170 41.77 -41.13 21.07
CA ILE A 170 42.07 -40.09 20.08
C ILE A 170 40.86 -39.86 19.17
N TRP A 171 40.21 -40.93 18.69
CA TRP A 171 39.01 -40.82 17.86
C TRP A 171 37.87 -40.12 18.60
N ARG A 172 37.63 -40.49 19.86
CA ARG A 172 36.59 -39.86 20.69
C ARG A 172 36.91 -38.41 21.02
N ALA A 173 38.17 -38.07 21.27
CA ALA A 173 38.61 -36.70 21.52
C ALA A 173 38.43 -35.82 20.27
N GLN A 174 38.72 -36.35 19.08
CA GLN A 174 38.48 -35.66 17.82
C GLN A 174 36.98 -35.40 17.58
N GLU A 175 36.14 -36.39 17.87
CA GLU A 175 34.69 -36.25 17.80
C GLU A 175 34.16 -35.17 18.75
N LEU A 176 34.60 -35.20 20.02
CA LEU A 176 34.23 -34.19 21.01
C LEU A 176 34.72 -32.79 20.63
N ARG A 177 35.93 -32.68 20.05
CA ARG A 177 36.46 -31.40 19.57
C ARG A 177 35.60 -30.82 18.46
N LEU A 178 35.17 -31.64 17.51
CA LEU A 178 34.30 -31.21 16.41
C LEU A 178 32.93 -30.74 16.93
N MET A 179 32.34 -31.51 17.85
CA MET A 179 31.07 -31.16 18.49
C MET A 179 31.18 -29.87 19.30
N ALA A 180 32.25 -29.69 20.07
CA ALA A 180 32.50 -28.47 20.84
C ALA A 180 32.62 -27.24 19.93
N SER A 181 33.36 -27.33 18.81
CA SER A 181 33.46 -26.21 17.87
C SER A 181 32.11 -25.81 17.26
N ALA A 182 31.30 -26.79 16.86
CA ALA A 182 29.96 -26.53 16.32
C ALA A 182 29.04 -25.90 17.37
N MET A 183 29.13 -26.35 18.63
CA MET A 183 28.35 -25.76 19.73
C MET A 183 28.81 -24.34 20.09
N THR A 184 30.11 -24.06 20.11
CA THR A 184 30.62 -22.71 20.38
C THR A 184 30.16 -21.71 19.33
N GLU A 185 30.05 -22.15 18.09
CA GLU A 185 29.63 -21.31 16.98
C GLU A 185 28.12 -21.04 17.00
N VAL A 186 27.30 -22.05 17.32
CA VAL A 186 25.87 -21.88 17.61
C VAL A 186 25.67 -20.96 18.83
N ALA A 187 26.48 -21.11 19.87
CA ALA A 187 26.43 -20.24 21.05
C ALA A 187 26.79 -18.78 20.74
N VAL A 188 27.82 -18.54 19.93
CA VAL A 188 28.18 -17.20 19.45
C VAL A 188 27.04 -16.60 18.63
N ARG A 189 26.41 -17.39 17.75
CA ARG A 189 25.25 -16.94 16.96
C ARG A 189 23.98 -16.71 17.77
N LEU A 190 23.81 -17.40 18.90
CA LEU A 190 22.73 -17.15 19.87
C LEU A 190 23.01 -15.93 20.75
N ALA A 191 24.27 -15.50 20.87
CA ALA A 191 24.65 -14.25 21.54
C ALA A 191 24.63 -13.03 20.60
N GLU A 192 24.73 -13.23 19.28
CA GLU A 192 24.65 -12.17 18.27
C GLU A 192 23.23 -11.70 17.83
N PRO A 193 22.08 -12.34 18.14
CA PRO A 193 20.81 -11.96 17.52
C PRO A 193 20.22 -10.64 18.04
N ASP A 194 20.82 -10.03 19.07
CA ASP A 194 20.29 -8.80 19.69
C ASP A 194 20.65 -7.51 18.92
N LYS A 195 21.83 -7.46 18.28
CA LYS A 195 22.30 -6.23 17.60
C LYS A 195 21.48 -5.91 16.35
N MET A 196 21.14 -6.94 15.55
CA MET A 196 20.30 -6.78 14.36
C MET A 196 18.85 -6.43 14.70
N ALA A 197 18.31 -7.02 15.77
CA ALA A 197 16.98 -6.67 16.28
C ALA A 197 16.97 -5.22 16.79
N THR A 198 17.98 -4.80 17.56
CA THR A 198 18.11 -3.43 18.08
C THR A 198 18.21 -2.40 16.96
N GLN A 199 19.02 -2.66 15.92
CA GLN A 199 19.13 -1.75 14.77
C GLN A 199 17.83 -1.70 13.94
N SER A 200 17.14 -2.84 13.80
CA SER A 200 15.83 -2.90 13.14
C SER A 200 14.78 -2.10 13.90
N VAL A 201 14.72 -2.25 15.23
CA VAL A 201 13.82 -1.46 16.10
C VAL A 201 14.17 0.02 16.09
N ALA A 202 15.46 0.38 16.13
CA ALA A 202 15.91 1.77 16.09
C ALA A 202 15.56 2.45 14.75
N SER A 203 15.78 1.77 13.63
CA SER A 203 15.43 2.29 12.30
C SER A 203 13.92 2.39 12.10
N LEU A 204 13.17 1.39 12.55
CA LEU A 204 11.70 1.42 12.56
C LEU A 204 11.18 2.56 13.42
N GLY A 205 11.73 2.75 14.62
CA GLY A 205 11.36 3.85 15.53
C GLY A 205 11.63 5.22 14.91
N GLN A 206 12.77 5.39 14.23
CA GLN A 206 13.08 6.64 13.53
C GLN A 206 12.16 6.87 12.33
N SER A 207 11.80 5.81 11.59
CA SER A 207 10.85 5.87 10.48
C SER A 207 9.46 6.28 10.97
N ILE A 208 8.95 5.60 12.00
CA ILE A 208 7.65 5.91 12.62
C ILE A 208 7.64 7.35 13.13
N ARG A 209 8.70 7.81 13.81
CA ARG A 209 8.78 9.18 14.30
C ARG A 209 8.70 10.22 13.17
N ARG A 210 9.40 9.96 12.05
CA ARG A 210 9.32 10.81 10.86
C ARG A 210 7.94 10.77 10.21
N GLN A 211 7.33 9.59 10.10
CA GLN A 211 6.00 9.41 9.53
C GLN A 211 4.93 10.10 10.37
N VAL A 212 5.00 9.99 11.69
CA VAL A 212 4.09 10.68 12.61
C VAL A 212 4.28 12.19 12.57
N ALA A 213 5.53 12.68 12.52
CA ALA A 213 5.78 14.11 12.37
C ALA A 213 5.22 14.67 11.05
N ALA A 214 5.41 13.96 9.93
CA ALA A 214 4.84 14.32 8.64
C ALA A 214 3.31 14.27 8.65
N MET A 215 2.72 13.28 9.32
CA MET A 215 1.27 13.17 9.48
C MET A 215 0.71 14.32 10.33
N ASN A 216 1.40 14.69 11.42
CA ASN A 216 1.00 15.82 12.26
C ASN A 216 1.03 17.14 11.49
N ASP A 217 2.04 17.36 10.66
CA ASP A 217 2.12 18.53 9.79
C ASP A 217 1.00 18.52 8.74
N ALA A 218 0.76 17.37 8.10
CA ALA A 218 -0.32 17.21 7.13
C ALA A 218 -1.71 17.46 7.74
N ILE A 219 -1.95 16.97 8.96
CA ILE A 219 -3.21 17.20 9.70
C ILE A 219 -3.34 18.68 10.06
N SER A 220 -2.30 19.30 10.59
CA SER A 220 -2.31 20.73 10.95
C SER A 220 -2.62 21.60 9.73
N ARG A 221 -2.04 21.26 8.57
CA ARG A 221 -2.30 21.95 7.30
C ARG A 221 -3.71 21.69 6.76
N ALA A 222 -4.21 20.47 6.86
CA ALA A 222 -5.57 20.13 6.46
C ALA A 222 -6.61 20.84 7.34
N LEU A 223 -6.37 20.94 8.65
CA LEU A 223 -7.22 21.66 9.58
C LEU A 223 -7.24 23.16 9.29
N GLY A 224 -6.09 23.75 8.92
CA GLY A 224 -6.03 25.14 8.45
C GLY A 224 -6.90 25.38 7.22
N ARG A 225 -6.77 24.54 6.18
CA ARG A 225 -7.65 24.63 4.98
C ARG A 225 -9.12 24.40 5.31
N ALA A 226 -9.43 23.48 6.21
CA ALA A 226 -10.80 23.24 6.63
C ALA A 226 -11.39 24.49 7.31
N GLY A 227 -10.62 25.16 8.16
CA GLY A 227 -11.03 26.43 8.77
C GLY A 227 -11.20 27.56 7.76
N GLU A 228 -10.35 27.64 6.73
CA GLU A 228 -10.54 28.58 5.61
C GLU A 228 -11.85 28.31 4.85
N LEU A 229 -12.16 27.04 4.58
CA LEU A 229 -13.40 26.64 3.91
C LEU A 229 -14.63 26.91 4.79
N GLU A 230 -14.55 26.68 6.09
CA GLU A 230 -15.62 27.00 7.04
C GLU A 230 -15.91 28.51 7.05
N ALA A 231 -14.86 29.34 7.10
CA ALA A 231 -15.00 30.80 7.02
C ALA A 231 -15.62 31.25 5.69
N LEU A 232 -15.22 30.64 4.57
CA LEU A 232 -15.79 30.93 3.25
C LEU A 232 -17.28 30.57 3.22
N VAL A 233 -17.64 29.37 3.66
CA VAL A 233 -19.05 28.93 3.70
C VAL A 233 -19.88 29.86 4.59
N HIS A 234 -19.37 30.27 5.74
CA HIS A 234 -20.10 31.20 6.61
C HIS A 234 -20.30 32.57 5.97
N ASN A 235 -19.30 33.06 5.22
CA ASN A 235 -19.42 34.31 4.46
C ASN A 235 -20.46 34.19 3.33
N GLU A 236 -20.42 33.09 2.57
CA GLU A 236 -21.38 32.83 1.48
C GLU A 236 -22.81 32.72 2.00
N VAL A 237 -23.02 32.05 3.13
CA VAL A 237 -24.33 31.97 3.79
C VAL A 237 -24.81 33.35 4.24
N ALA A 238 -23.95 34.16 4.87
CA ALA A 238 -24.31 35.52 5.27
C ALA A 238 -24.62 36.44 4.06
N ALA A 239 -23.89 36.28 2.95
CA ALA A 239 -24.15 36.99 1.70
C ALA A 239 -25.51 36.57 1.11
N LEU A 240 -25.83 35.28 1.12
CA LEU A 240 -27.13 34.74 0.73
C LEU A 240 -28.25 35.31 1.59
N GLU A 241 -28.16 35.24 2.92
CA GLU A 241 -29.18 35.78 3.84
C GLU A 241 -29.46 37.27 3.59
N ARG A 242 -28.40 38.05 3.34
CA ARG A 242 -28.52 39.47 2.98
C ARG A 242 -29.24 39.65 1.65
N SER A 243 -28.84 38.92 0.62
CA SER A 243 -29.48 38.96 -0.70
C SER A 243 -30.95 38.55 -0.65
N TYR A 244 -31.28 37.53 0.13
CA TYR A 244 -32.67 37.13 0.37
C TYR A 244 -33.48 38.24 1.05
N THR A 245 -32.93 38.87 2.08
CA THR A 245 -33.59 39.97 2.80
C THR A 245 -33.83 41.17 1.88
N ASP A 246 -32.83 41.55 1.08
CA ASP A 246 -32.96 42.64 0.10
C ASP A 246 -33.98 42.32 -0.98
N ASN A 247 -34.00 41.07 -1.46
CA ASN A 247 -34.98 40.62 -2.45
C ASN A 247 -36.40 40.62 -1.88
N GLU A 248 -36.59 40.20 -0.62
CA GLU A 248 -37.89 40.27 0.03
C GLU A 248 -38.38 41.72 0.19
N LEU A 249 -37.50 42.64 0.60
CA LEU A 249 -37.83 44.07 0.67
C LEU A 249 -38.20 44.62 -0.72
N ARG A 250 -37.46 44.24 -1.76
CA ARG A 250 -37.73 44.63 -3.15
C ARG A 250 -39.07 44.09 -3.64
N ILE A 251 -39.37 42.81 -3.41
CA ILE A 251 -40.64 42.18 -3.77
C ILE A 251 -41.79 42.87 -3.03
N ARG A 252 -41.65 43.12 -1.73
CA ARG A 252 -42.66 43.86 -0.95
C ARG A 252 -42.86 45.28 -1.48
N GLY A 253 -41.80 45.96 -1.88
CA GLY A 253 -41.85 47.27 -2.54
C GLY A 253 -42.62 47.23 -3.87
N LEU A 254 -42.27 46.30 -4.76
CA LEU A 254 -42.95 46.09 -6.05
C LEU A 254 -44.43 45.76 -5.88
N ILE A 255 -44.79 44.95 -4.87
CA ILE A 255 -46.18 44.66 -4.55
C ILE A 255 -46.91 45.94 -4.09
N GLY A 256 -46.27 46.78 -3.28
CA GLY A 256 -46.83 48.06 -2.85
C GLY A 256 -47.03 49.04 -4.03
N GLU A 257 -46.08 49.13 -4.95
CA GLU A 257 -46.19 49.91 -6.17
C GLU A 257 -47.33 49.42 -7.06
N LEU A 258 -47.43 48.10 -7.30
CA LEU A 258 -48.53 47.49 -8.06
C LEU A 258 -49.90 47.76 -7.43
N ALA A 259 -50.01 47.71 -6.09
CA ALA A 259 -51.25 48.04 -5.40
C ALA A 259 -51.64 49.51 -5.63
N SER A 260 -50.67 50.43 -5.52
CA SER A 260 -50.87 51.85 -5.79
C SER A 260 -51.27 52.12 -7.25
N GLU A 261 -50.60 51.49 -8.23
CA GLU A 261 -50.97 51.58 -9.65
C GLU A 261 -52.37 51.06 -9.90
N ARG A 262 -52.76 49.95 -9.25
CA ARG A 262 -54.10 49.36 -9.38
C ARG A 262 -55.19 50.26 -8.79
N ASP A 263 -54.91 50.98 -7.71
CA ASP A 263 -55.84 51.96 -7.14
C ASP A 263 -55.91 53.24 -7.98
N ALA A 264 -54.77 53.71 -8.52
CA ALA A 264 -54.73 54.84 -9.45
C ALA A 264 -55.50 54.54 -10.74
N LEU A 265 -55.33 53.33 -11.30
CA LEU A 265 -56.05 52.86 -12.48
C LEU A 265 -57.57 52.73 -12.21
N ALA A 266 -57.95 52.24 -11.03
CA ALA A 266 -59.35 52.15 -10.61
C ALA A 266 -59.99 53.56 -10.50
N ASN A 267 -59.32 54.50 -9.81
CA ASN A 267 -59.78 55.89 -9.71
C ASN A 267 -59.87 56.58 -11.06
N ASN A 268 -58.91 56.34 -11.96
CA ASN A 268 -58.96 56.87 -13.33
C ASN A 268 -60.15 56.29 -14.10
N SER A 269 -60.39 54.98 -13.98
CA SER A 269 -61.53 54.32 -14.61
C SER A 269 -62.87 54.87 -14.10
N GLU A 270 -62.98 55.16 -12.79
CA GLU A 270 -64.15 55.81 -12.18
C GLU A 270 -64.33 57.24 -12.75
N ARG A 271 -63.27 58.03 -12.80
CA ARG A 271 -63.31 59.38 -13.40
C ARG A 271 -63.69 59.34 -14.87
N VAL A 272 -63.17 58.40 -15.65
CA VAL A 272 -63.54 58.20 -17.05
C VAL A 272 -65.01 57.81 -17.16
N SER A 273 -65.50 56.90 -16.32
CA SER A 273 -66.92 56.50 -16.30
C SER A 273 -67.84 57.69 -15.98
N GLU A 274 -67.50 58.49 -14.98
CA GLU A 274 -68.24 59.70 -14.61
C GLU A 274 -68.20 60.76 -15.72
N THR A 275 -67.03 60.97 -16.34
CA THR A 275 -66.88 61.89 -17.47
C THR A 275 -67.71 61.42 -18.66
N LEU A 276 -67.72 60.12 -18.97
CA LEU A 276 -68.55 59.54 -20.03
C LEU A 276 -70.04 59.67 -19.73
N ARG A 277 -70.47 59.49 -18.48
CA ARG A 277 -71.85 59.75 -18.05
C ARG A 277 -72.22 61.23 -18.19
N GLY A 278 -71.34 62.13 -17.76
CA GLY A 278 -71.53 63.57 -17.90
C GLY A 278 -71.61 64.01 -19.37
N VAL A 279 -70.70 63.53 -20.21
CA VAL A 279 -70.73 63.75 -21.67
C VAL A 279 -72.00 63.15 -22.28
N GLY A 280 -72.42 61.94 -21.88
CA GLY A 280 -73.67 61.34 -22.35
C GLY A 280 -74.90 62.18 -22.02
N ALA A 281 -74.98 62.72 -20.81
CA ALA A 281 -76.05 63.63 -20.40
C ALA A 281 -75.99 64.96 -21.18
N GLN A 282 -74.79 65.52 -21.37
CA GLN A 282 -74.58 66.74 -22.15
C GLN A 282 -74.96 66.55 -23.62
N VAL A 283 -74.51 65.47 -24.26
CA VAL A 283 -74.85 65.14 -25.65
C VAL A 283 -76.37 64.93 -25.80
N THR A 284 -77.01 64.26 -24.84
CA THR A 284 -78.48 64.09 -24.86
C THR A 284 -79.20 65.44 -24.79
N LYS A 285 -78.72 66.36 -23.94
CA LYS A 285 -79.24 67.72 -23.83
C LYS A 285 -78.99 68.53 -25.11
N ASP A 286 -77.78 68.51 -25.66
CA ASP A 286 -77.42 69.23 -26.87
C ASP A 286 -78.23 68.73 -28.08
N ILE A 287 -78.51 67.41 -28.17
CA ILE A 287 -79.40 66.84 -29.19
C ILE A 287 -80.85 67.31 -29.01
N ALA A 288 -81.36 67.36 -27.77
CA ALA A 288 -82.70 67.87 -27.49
C ALA A 288 -82.82 69.36 -27.84
N ASP A 289 -81.84 70.18 -27.44
CA ASP A 289 -81.77 71.61 -27.73
C ASP A 289 -81.64 71.87 -29.25
N ALA A 290 -80.82 71.09 -29.96
CA ALA A 290 -80.70 71.14 -31.42
C ALA A 290 -82.00 70.70 -32.12
N GLY A 291 -82.68 69.68 -31.59
CA GLY A 291 -84.00 69.24 -32.06
C GLY A 291 -85.07 70.32 -31.88
N ASP A 292 -85.12 70.97 -30.72
CA ASP A 292 -86.00 72.11 -30.45
C ASP A 292 -85.71 73.28 -31.38
N GLN A 293 -84.43 73.60 -31.62
CA GLN A 293 -84.03 74.63 -32.59
C GLN A 293 -84.42 74.28 -34.01
N ALA A 294 -84.21 73.03 -34.44
CA ALA A 294 -84.62 72.56 -35.77
C ALA A 294 -86.15 72.67 -35.94
N THR A 295 -86.91 72.28 -34.92
CA THR A 295 -88.38 72.36 -34.92
C THR A 295 -88.87 73.82 -34.94
N LYS A 296 -88.25 74.71 -34.15
CA LYS A 296 -88.53 76.16 -34.19
C LYS A 296 -88.21 76.77 -35.56
N SER A 297 -87.07 76.39 -36.15
CA SER A 297 -86.65 76.84 -37.48
C SER A 297 -87.64 76.37 -38.54
N LEU A 298 -88.05 75.10 -38.50
CA LEU A 298 -89.04 74.53 -39.40
C LEU A 298 -90.41 75.19 -39.24
N ALA A 299 -90.86 75.43 -38.00
CA ALA A 299 -92.11 76.14 -37.71
C ALA A 299 -92.08 77.58 -38.25
N SER A 300 -90.96 78.29 -38.07
CA SER A 300 -90.78 79.64 -38.61
C SER A 300 -90.78 79.67 -40.15
N ALA A 301 -90.09 78.72 -40.80
CA ALA A 301 -90.10 78.58 -42.25
C ALA A 301 -91.49 78.21 -42.79
N THR A 302 -92.22 77.33 -42.10
CA THR A 302 -93.60 76.97 -42.45
C THR A 302 -94.53 78.19 -42.31
N SER A 303 -94.37 79.00 -41.27
CA SER A 303 -95.17 80.22 -41.06
C SER A 303 -94.89 81.34 -42.07
N GLN A 304 -93.76 81.29 -42.78
CA GLN A 304 -93.44 82.21 -43.87
C GLN A 304 -93.99 81.74 -45.23
N LEU A 305 -94.41 80.48 -45.32
CA LEU A 305 -94.93 79.83 -46.54
C LEU A 305 -96.47 79.72 -46.57
N ALA A 306 -97.16 80.11 -45.49
CA ALA A 306 -98.62 80.21 -45.38
C ALA A 306 -99.05 81.68 -45.34
#